data_AF-A0A350QPK9-F1
#
_entry.id   AF-A0A350QPK9-F1
#
_cell.length_a   1.000
_cell.length_b   1.000
_cell.length_c   1.000
_cell.angle_alpha   90.00
_cell.angle_beta   90.00
_cell.angle_gamma   90.00
#
_symmetry.space_group_name_H-M   'P 1'
#
loop_
_entity.id
_entity.type
_entity.pdbx_description
1 polymer ?
#
loop_
_entity_poly.entity_id
_entity_poly.type
_entity_poly.pdbx_seq_one_letter_code
_entity_poly.pdbx_strand_id
1 'polypeptide(L)'
;MGSEDVRRQALNVFRMELLGARVHSVESGSRTLKDATNEAMRDWMGSVGETHYIIGSVVGPHPFPTIVRDFQSVIGKECRE
;
A
#
# COMPACT_ATOMS: atom_id res chain seq x y z
N MET A 1 -1.20 7.09 3.97
CA MET A 1 0.20 7.04 4.43
C MET A 1 0.25 7.56 5.86
N GLY A 2 1.03 6.94 6.76
CA GLY A 2 1.14 7.42 8.13
C GLY A 2 1.74 8.83 8.17
N SER A 3 1.27 9.72 9.04
CA SER A 3 1.66 11.13 8.99
C SER A 3 3.15 11.37 9.24
N GLU A 4 3.79 10.50 10.03
CA GLU A 4 5.24 10.55 10.23
C GLU A 4 5.99 10.11 8.96
N ASP A 5 5.45 9.15 8.20
CA ASP A 5 6.01 8.74 6.91
C ASP A 5 5.80 9.83 5.84
N VAL A 6 4.63 10.49 5.81
CA VAL A 6 4.35 11.65 4.94
C VAL A 6 5.41 12.74 5.15
N ARG A 7 5.70 13.07 6.42
CA ARG A 7 6.72 14.06 6.79
C ARG A 7 8.12 13.63 6.32
N ARG A 8 8.49 12.37 6.55
CA ARG A 8 9.83 11.84 6.21
C ARG A 8 10.04 11.65 4.71
N GLN A 9 8.97 11.41 3.96
CA GLN A 9 9.00 11.05 2.54
C GLN A 9 8.27 12.08 1.66
N ALA A 10 8.37 13.36 2.01
CA ALA A 10 7.66 14.46 1.33
C ALA A 10 7.86 14.49 -0.19
N LEU A 11 9.06 14.14 -0.69
CA LEU A 11 9.31 14.08 -2.14
C LEU A 11 8.51 12.97 -2.83
N ASN A 12 8.29 11.83 -2.17
CA ASN A 12 7.45 10.77 -2.70
C ASN A 12 5.98 11.15 -2.65
N VAL A 13 5.53 11.86 -1.61
CA VAL A 13 4.19 12.46 -1.54
C VAL A 13 3.96 13.39 -2.72
N PHE A 14 4.90 14.31 -2.97
CA PHE A 14 4.85 15.21 -4.11
C PHE A 14 4.78 14.46 -5.45
N ARG A 15 5.57 13.40 -5.64
CA ARG A 15 5.51 12.56 -6.85
C ARG A 15 4.16 11.87 -7.03
N MET A 16 3.57 11.34 -5.95
CA MET A 16 2.25 10.72 -5.99
C MET A 16 1.18 11.72 -6.43
N GLU A 17 1.21 12.92 -5.86
CA GLU A 17 0.28 14.00 -6.21
C GLU A 17 0.48 14.51 -7.65
N LEU A 18 1.73 14.62 -8.11
CA LEU A 18 2.06 14.97 -9.49
C LEU A 18 1.49 13.95 -10.51
N LEU A 19 1.44 12.67 -10.13
CA LEU A 19 0.84 11.59 -10.91
C LEU A 19 -0.69 11.52 -10.77
N GLY A 20 -1.31 12.45 -10.03
CA GLY A 20 -2.76 12.55 -9.87
C GLY A 20 -3.33 11.74 -8.70
N ALA A 21 -2.49 11.10 -7.88
CA ALA A 21 -2.97 10.38 -6.70
C ALA A 21 -3.28 11.34 -5.54
N ARG A 22 -4.31 11.01 -4.76
CA ARG A 22 -4.62 11.72 -3.51
C ARG A 22 -3.96 11.03 -2.33
N VAL A 23 -3.08 11.74 -1.62
CA VAL A 23 -2.38 11.19 -0.45
C VAL A 23 -3.14 11.51 0.82
N HIS A 24 -3.70 10.50 1.47
CA HIS A 24 -4.39 10.63 2.76
C HIS A 24 -3.40 10.41 3.92
N SER A 25 -3.22 11.43 4.76
CA SER A 25 -2.41 11.35 6.00
C SER A 25 -3.18 10.65 7.11
N VAL A 26 -2.60 9.60 7.69
CA VAL A 26 -3.18 8.86 8.82
C VAL A 26 -2.51 9.32 10.11
N GLU A 27 -3.30 9.97 10.96
CA GLU A 27 -2.85 10.55 12.25
C GLU A 27 -3.08 9.61 13.44
N SER A 28 -3.77 8.48 13.23
CA SER A 28 -4.10 7.51 14.27
C SER A 28 -2.90 6.62 14.63
N GLY A 29 -2.92 6.10 15.85
CA GLY A 29 -1.95 5.11 16.31
C GLY A 29 -0.50 5.63 16.31
N SER A 30 0.41 4.79 15.82
CA SER A 30 1.84 5.10 15.70
C SER A 30 2.18 6.03 14.52
N ARG A 31 1.20 6.32 13.65
CA ARG A 31 1.33 7.20 12.49
C ARG A 31 2.35 6.71 11.45
N THR A 32 2.48 5.39 11.36
CA THR A 32 3.40 4.72 10.42
C THR A 32 2.65 3.78 9.48
N LEU A 33 3.38 3.04 8.66
CA LEU A 33 2.87 2.05 7.71
C LEU A 33 1.74 1.15 8.26
N LYS A 34 1.88 0.60 9.47
CA LYS A 34 0.88 -0.32 10.05
C LYS A 34 -0.49 0.36 10.15
N ASP A 35 -0.54 1.59 10.64
CA ASP A 35 -1.78 2.33 10.83
C ASP A 35 -2.39 2.70 9.47
N ALA A 36 -1.55 3.08 8.51
CA ALA A 36 -1.99 3.35 7.13
C ALA A 36 -2.63 2.14 6.45
N THR A 37 -2.06 0.95 6.62
CA THR A 37 -2.62 -0.30 6.07
C THR A 37 -3.96 -0.64 6.69
N ASN A 38 -4.12 -0.42 8.01
CA ASN A 38 -5.38 -0.67 8.70
C ASN A 38 -6.49 0.27 8.24
N GLU A 39 -6.21 1.57 8.12
CA GLU A 39 -7.20 2.53 7.61
C GLU A 39 -7.55 2.28 6.14
N ALA A 40 -6.57 1.92 5.30
CA ALA A 40 -6.84 1.55 3.90
C ALA A 40 -7.73 0.30 3.77
N MET A 41 -7.50 -0.71 4.61
CA MET A 41 -8.35 -1.91 4.63
C MET A 41 -9.77 -1.57 5.14
N ARG A 42 -9.89 -0.66 6.11
CA ARG A 42 -11.19 -0.19 6.61
C ARG A 42 -11.98 0.56 5.55
N ASP A 43 -11.33 1.47 4.83
CA ASP A 43 -11.92 2.20 3.70
C ASP A 43 -12.42 1.23 2.63
N TRP A 44 -11.56 0.28 2.23
CA TRP A 44 -11.90 -0.71 1.22
C TRP A 44 -13.13 -1.57 1.59
N MET A 45 -13.29 -1.96 2.85
CA MET A 45 -14.48 -2.71 3.29
C MET A 45 -15.79 -1.95 3.01
N GLY A 46 -15.77 -0.61 3.06
CA GLY A 46 -16.93 0.24 2.75
C GLY A 46 -17.14 0.51 1.26
N SER A 47 -16.11 0.31 0.43
CA SER A 47 -16.11 0.70 -0.99
C SER A 47 -15.79 -0.45 -1.95
N VAL A 48 -15.85 -1.70 -1.50
CA VAL A 48 -15.35 -2.89 -2.24
C VAL A 48 -15.96 -3.08 -3.64
N GLY A 49 -17.18 -2.59 -3.86
CA GLY A 49 -17.86 -2.69 -5.17
C GLY A 49 -17.29 -1.77 -6.25
N GLU A 50 -16.60 -0.70 -5.86
CA GLU A 50 -16.10 0.34 -6.77
C GLU A 50 -14.58 0.54 -6.66
N THR A 51 -13.98 0.11 -5.55
CA THR A 51 -12.56 0.31 -5.25
C THR A 51 -11.82 -1.01 -5.21
N HIS A 52 -10.77 -1.13 -6.01
CA HIS A 52 -9.80 -2.22 -5.89
C HIS A 52 -8.69 -1.84 -4.91
N TYR A 53 -8.53 -2.63 -3.83
CA TYR A 53 -7.46 -2.43 -2.86
C TYR A 53 -6.15 -3.10 -3.30
N ILE A 54 -5.14 -2.28 -3.59
CA ILE A 54 -3.81 -2.73 -4.00
C ILE A 54 -2.91 -2.86 -2.76
N ILE A 55 -2.61 -4.09 -2.37
CA ILE A 55 -1.69 -4.39 -1.27
C ILE A 55 -0.24 -4.47 -1.76
N GLY A 56 0.66 -3.76 -1.10
CA GLY A 56 2.04 -3.57 -1.58
C GLY A 56 3.07 -4.57 -1.09
N SER A 57 2.69 -5.62 -0.35
CA SER A 57 3.63 -6.59 0.24
C SER A 57 2.99 -7.97 0.42
N VAL A 58 3.81 -8.99 0.68
CA VAL A 58 3.40 -10.39 0.94
C VAL A 58 2.82 -10.49 2.36
N VAL A 59 1.70 -9.81 2.57
CA VAL A 59 1.02 -9.67 3.87
C VAL A 59 -0.50 -9.72 3.66
N GLY A 60 -1.26 -9.72 4.76
CA GLY A 60 -2.71 -9.74 4.72
C GLY A 60 -3.31 -11.15 4.57
N PRO A 61 -4.64 -11.27 4.54
CA PRO A 61 -5.32 -12.55 4.42
C PRO A 61 -5.20 -13.13 3.01
N HIS A 62 -5.45 -14.44 2.87
CA HIS A 62 -5.69 -15.03 1.56
C HIS A 62 -6.80 -14.24 0.81
N PRO A 63 -6.64 -13.93 -0.49
CA PRO A 63 -5.63 -14.43 -1.43
C PRO A 63 -4.36 -13.57 -1.61
N PHE A 64 -4.22 -12.46 -0.87
CA PHE A 64 -3.21 -11.45 -1.14
C PHE A 64 -1.74 -11.93 -1.12
N PRO A 65 -1.28 -12.71 -0.12
CA PRO A 65 0.11 -13.20 -0.11
C PRO A 65 0.46 -14.04 -1.35
N THR A 66 -0.48 -14.87 -1.83
CA THR A 66 -0.29 -15.70 -3.03
C THR A 66 -0.13 -14.82 -4.26
N ILE A 67 -1.02 -13.84 -4.44
CA ILE A 67 -1.00 -12.92 -5.58
C ILE A 67 0.33 -12.16 -5.64
N VAL A 68 0.75 -11.54 -4.53
CA VAL A 68 1.97 -10.73 -4.50
C VAL A 68 3.21 -11.60 -4.74
N ARG A 69 3.28 -12.79 -4.13
CA ARG A 69 4.36 -13.76 -4.38
C ARG A 69 4.45 -14.12 -5.86
N ASP A 70 3.31 -14.42 -6.49
CA ASP A 70 3.29 -14.90 -7.87
C ASP A 70 3.66 -13.79 -8.86
N PHE A 71 3.18 -12.57 -8.65
CA PHE A 71 3.58 -11.41 -9.46
C PHE A 71 5.07 -11.08 -9.33
N GLN A 72 5.65 -11.22 -8.14
CA GLN A 72 7.08 -10.98 -7.92
C GLN A 72 7.97 -12.18 -8.31
N SER A 73 7.38 -13.34 -8.63
CA SER A 73 8.15 -14.56 -8.95
C SER A 73 9.06 -14.43 -10.17
N VAL A 74 8.76 -13.48 -11.06
CA VAL A 74 9.57 -13.17 -12.25
C VAL A 74 11.02 -12.82 -11.88
N ILE A 75 11.23 -12.08 -10.79
CA ILE A 75 12.57 -11.69 -10.32
C ILE A 75 13.43 -12.94 -10.09
N GLY A 76 12.90 -13.91 -9.34
CA GLY A 76 13.64 -15.14 -9.04
C GLY A 76 13.77 -16.11 -10.22
N LYS A 77 12.94 -15.97 -11.27
CA LYS A 77 13.07 -16.76 -12.50
C LYS A 77 14.19 -16.19 -13.37
N GLU A 78 14.14 -14.88 -13.64
CA GLU A 78 15.15 -14.17 -14.43
C GLU A 78 16.55 -14.22 -13.79
N CYS A 79 16.66 -14.11 -12.46
CA CYS A 79 17.97 -14.21 -11.79
C CYS A 79 18.61 -15.62 -11.80
N ARG A 80 17.85 -16.66 -12.17
CA ARG A 80 18.35 -18.05 -12.23
C ARG A 80 18.83 -18.47 -13.62
N GLU A 81 18.47 -17.70 -14.65
CA GLU A 81 18.97 -17.85 -16.02
C GLU A 81 20.41 -17.33 -16.14
#